data_AF-A0A352N204-F1
#
_entry.id   AF-A0A352N204-F1
#
_cell.length_a   1.000
_cell.length_b   1.000
_cell.length_c   1.000
_cell.angle_alpha   90.00
_cell.angle_beta   90.00
_cell.angle_gamma   90.00
#
_symmetry.space_group_name_H-M   'P 1'
#
loop_
_entity.id
_entity.type
_entity.pdbx_description
1 polymer ?
#
loop_
_entity_poly.entity_id
_entity_poly.type
_entity_poly.pdbx_seq_one_letter_code
_entity_poly.pdbx_strand_id
1 'polypeptide(L)'
;MVNNTQITPKQKAFLDYVGIPSADKLSKSEAGEMINQIRNTILDIAEDENHLEAMKARIEDWNLKKLVLHPELYQYELKYFLDHDLPEKLHTYIRNNIKGSSEKLTKDKIKKAINILSKRDYSWWQGDNINENFRIELQLVYPKCCDGAPVEKKAYLRKANNAIVRPDFKSASKTGCVIPLALISFLFSIMSILIINLLR
;
A
#
# COMPACT_ATOMS: atom_id res chain seq x y z
N MET A 1 27.45 -16.45 -21.85
CA MET A 1 28.10 -15.58 -20.84
C MET A 1 27.14 -14.42 -20.57
N VAL A 2 26.56 -14.33 -19.37
CA VAL A 2 25.68 -13.21 -19.03
C VAL A 2 26.56 -11.99 -18.76
N ASN A 3 26.39 -10.94 -19.55
CA ASN A 3 27.19 -9.73 -19.48
C ASN A 3 26.91 -9.04 -18.14
N ASN A 4 27.77 -9.24 -17.15
CA ASN A 4 27.53 -8.81 -15.76
C ASN A 4 27.72 -7.30 -15.56
N THR A 5 28.00 -6.58 -16.65
CA THR A 5 28.23 -5.13 -16.70
C THR A 5 26.98 -4.34 -17.07
N GLN A 6 26.04 -4.91 -17.83
CA GLN A 6 24.85 -4.19 -18.29
C GLN A 6 23.65 -4.36 -17.36
N ILE A 7 22.90 -3.27 -17.17
CA ILE A 7 21.63 -3.29 -16.44
C ILE A 7 20.69 -4.37 -16.98
N THR A 8 20.03 -5.10 -16.07
CA THR A 8 19.02 -6.09 -16.50
C THR A 8 17.71 -5.40 -16.90
N PRO A 9 16.92 -5.99 -17.82
CA PRO A 9 15.63 -5.44 -18.22
C PRO A 9 14.68 -5.18 -17.03
N LYS A 10 14.67 -6.07 -16.02
CA LYS A 10 13.86 -5.91 -14.81
C LYS A 10 14.31 -4.72 -13.95
N GLN A 11 15.61 -4.49 -13.82
CA GLN A 11 16.14 -3.34 -13.09
C GLN A 11 15.79 -2.03 -13.82
N LYS A 12 16.00 -2.00 -15.15
CA LYS A 12 15.66 -0.85 -15.98
C LYS A 12 14.17 -0.52 -15.88
N ALA A 13 13.30 -1.50 -16.03
CA ALA A 13 11.85 -1.33 -15.95
C ALA A 13 11.40 -0.71 -14.62
N PHE A 14 11.97 -1.15 -13.49
CA PHE A 14 11.67 -0.55 -12.19
C PHE A 14 12.16 0.90 -12.12
N LEU A 15 13.40 1.17 -12.51
CA LEU A 15 14.01 2.51 -12.44
C LEU A 15 13.29 3.52 -13.34
N ASP A 16 12.93 3.12 -14.57
CA ASP A 16 12.10 3.92 -15.48
C ASP A 16 10.74 4.23 -14.83
N TYR A 17 10.11 3.23 -14.21
CA TYR A 17 8.81 3.38 -13.56
C TYR A 17 8.83 4.35 -12.38
N VAL A 18 9.87 4.31 -11.54
CA VAL A 18 10.02 5.24 -10.42
C VAL A 18 10.55 6.61 -10.86
N GLY A 19 10.90 6.79 -12.13
CA GLY A 19 11.26 8.08 -12.73
C GLY A 19 12.75 8.44 -12.65
N ILE A 20 13.64 7.44 -12.51
CA ILE A 20 15.08 7.69 -12.54
C ILE A 20 15.54 7.98 -13.97
N PRO A 21 16.13 9.16 -14.24
CA PRO A 21 16.61 9.50 -15.57
C PRO A 21 17.87 8.70 -15.93
N SER A 22 18.05 8.40 -17.23
CA SER A 22 19.24 7.73 -17.77
C SER A 22 19.55 6.35 -17.14
N ALA A 23 18.53 5.59 -16.72
CA ALA A 23 18.72 4.26 -16.13
C ALA A 23 19.44 3.27 -17.06
N ASP A 24 19.40 3.50 -18.37
CA ASP A 24 20.11 2.75 -19.41
C ASP A 24 21.64 2.88 -19.34
N LYS A 25 22.15 3.94 -18.69
CA LYS A 25 23.59 4.19 -18.54
C LYS A 25 24.18 3.50 -17.31
N LEU A 26 23.35 2.97 -16.42
CA LEU A 26 23.80 2.31 -15.20
C LEU A 26 24.31 0.90 -15.52
N SER A 27 25.35 0.50 -14.81
CA SER A 27 25.74 -0.91 -14.74
C SER A 27 24.73 -1.71 -13.92
N LYS A 28 24.83 -3.04 -14.02
CA LYS A 28 24.02 -3.96 -13.22
C LYS A 28 24.15 -3.73 -11.70
N SER A 29 25.36 -3.45 -11.22
CA SER A 29 25.63 -3.23 -9.79
C SER A 29 25.05 -1.90 -9.32
N GLU A 30 25.34 -0.81 -10.05
CA GLU A 30 24.84 0.53 -9.74
C GLU A 30 23.32 0.57 -9.75
N ALA A 31 22.68 -0.06 -10.74
CA ALA A 31 21.23 -0.19 -10.77
C ALA A 31 20.69 -1.00 -9.58
N GLY A 32 21.39 -2.06 -9.16
CA GLY A 32 21.01 -2.86 -7.98
C GLY A 32 21.10 -2.06 -6.68
N GLU A 33 22.20 -1.33 -6.49
CA GLU A 33 22.42 -0.46 -5.34
C GLU A 33 21.38 0.67 -5.28
N MET A 34 21.10 1.31 -6.41
CA MET A 34 20.09 2.36 -6.51
C MET A 34 18.68 1.84 -6.19
N ILE A 35 18.32 0.66 -6.69
CA ILE A 35 17.04 0.03 -6.33
C ILE A 35 16.95 -0.25 -4.82
N ASN A 36 18.04 -0.70 -4.22
CA ASN A 36 18.08 -0.96 -2.78
C ASN A 36 17.96 0.34 -1.97
N GLN A 37 18.63 1.42 -2.39
CA GLN A 37 18.49 2.74 -1.77
C GLN A 37 17.06 3.27 -1.89
N ILE A 38 16.45 3.17 -3.06
CA ILE A 38 15.05 3.58 -3.29
C ILE A 38 14.09 2.80 -2.40
N ARG A 39 14.34 1.51 -2.16
CA ARG A 39 13.45 0.68 -1.32
C ARG A 39 13.67 0.85 0.18
N ASN A 40 14.91 1.03 0.62
CA ASN A 40 15.28 0.98 2.03
C ASN A 40 15.50 2.37 2.64
N THR A 41 15.86 3.35 1.82
CA THR A 41 16.33 4.67 2.25
C THR A 41 15.65 5.78 1.45
N ILE A 42 14.37 5.59 1.16
CA ILE A 42 13.56 6.51 0.35
C ILE A 42 13.53 7.95 0.93
N LEU A 43 13.74 8.07 2.25
CA LEU A 43 13.83 9.34 2.97
C LEU A 43 15.00 10.23 2.51
N ASP A 44 16.11 9.62 2.07
CA ASP A 44 17.31 10.35 1.65
C ASP A 44 17.22 10.85 0.21
N ILE A 45 16.24 10.33 -0.55
CA ILE A 45 16.02 10.66 -1.97
C ILE A 45 14.84 11.63 -2.13
N ALA A 46 13.88 11.61 -1.22
CA ALA A 46 12.72 12.47 -1.26
C ALA A 46 13.08 13.93 -0.95
N GLU A 47 12.61 14.85 -1.79
CA GLU A 47 12.84 16.29 -1.62
C GLU A 47 12.00 16.90 -0.49
N ASP A 48 10.80 16.36 -0.26
CA ASP A 48 9.87 16.76 0.78
C ASP A 48 8.92 15.62 1.20
N GLU A 49 8.04 15.87 2.17
CA GLU A 49 7.09 14.87 2.70
C GLU A 49 6.04 14.43 1.66
N ASN A 50 5.60 15.31 0.76
CA ASN A 50 4.63 14.94 -0.27
C ASN A 50 5.29 14.05 -1.34
N HIS A 51 6.51 14.38 -1.73
CA HIS A 51 7.34 13.59 -2.63
C HIS A 51 7.63 12.21 -2.02
N LEU A 52 7.94 12.17 -0.73
CA LEU A 52 8.13 10.93 0.03
C LEU A 52 6.91 10.02 -0.05
N GLU A 53 5.72 10.54 0.26
CA GLU A 53 4.48 9.76 0.23
C GLU A 53 4.11 9.31 -1.18
N ALA A 54 4.31 10.17 -2.19
CA ALA A 54 4.11 9.82 -3.58
C ALA A 54 5.06 8.70 -4.04
N MET A 55 6.34 8.74 -3.62
CA MET A 55 7.32 7.69 -3.92
C MET A 55 6.95 6.37 -3.26
N LYS A 56 6.57 6.38 -1.98
CA LYS A 56 6.12 5.18 -1.26
C LYS A 56 4.93 4.53 -1.97
N ALA A 57 3.88 5.30 -2.26
CA ALA A 57 2.70 4.81 -2.96
C ALA A 57 3.06 4.21 -4.33
N ARG A 58 3.98 4.85 -5.07
CA ARG A 58 4.45 4.34 -6.37
C ARG A 58 5.21 3.01 -6.23
N ILE A 59 6.10 2.88 -5.25
CA ILE A 59 6.82 1.62 -5.00
C ILE A 59 5.86 0.51 -4.58
N GLU A 60 4.86 0.81 -3.74
CA GLU A 60 3.85 -0.17 -3.35
C GLU A 60 3.05 -0.66 -4.56
N ASP A 61 2.66 0.26 -5.46
CA ASP A 61 1.93 -0.06 -6.69
C ASP A 61 2.74 -0.93 -7.68
N TRP A 62 4.07 -0.84 -7.64
CA TRP A 62 4.95 -1.57 -8.56
C TRP A 62 4.67 -3.07 -8.62
N ASN A 63 4.29 -3.69 -7.50
CA ASN A 63 4.06 -5.13 -7.44
C ASN A 63 2.99 -5.61 -8.41
N LEU A 64 1.92 -4.84 -8.59
CA LEU A 64 0.89 -5.12 -9.57
C LEU A 64 1.24 -4.47 -10.92
N LYS A 65 1.73 -3.23 -10.90
CA LYS A 65 1.96 -2.46 -12.11
C LYS A 65 2.97 -3.08 -13.06
N LYS A 66 4.03 -3.72 -12.53
CA LYS A 66 5.02 -4.43 -13.35
C LYS A 66 4.43 -5.56 -14.20
N LEU A 67 3.37 -6.20 -13.70
CA LEU A 67 2.69 -7.30 -14.39
C LEU A 67 1.84 -6.78 -15.56
N VAL A 68 1.39 -5.53 -15.48
CA VAL A 68 0.62 -4.84 -16.52
C VAL A 68 1.53 -4.22 -17.56
N LEU A 69 2.59 -3.52 -17.12
CA LEU A 69 3.48 -2.77 -18.00
C LEU A 69 4.48 -3.64 -18.74
N HIS A 70 4.93 -4.73 -18.11
CA HIS A 70 5.98 -5.61 -18.64
C HIS A 70 5.64 -7.10 -18.46
N PRO A 71 4.47 -7.57 -18.95
CA PRO A 71 4.04 -8.95 -18.78
C PRO A 71 5.07 -9.97 -19.32
N GLU A 72 5.80 -9.60 -20.38
CA GLU A 72 6.85 -10.41 -20.99
C GLU A 72 8.11 -10.56 -20.12
N LEU A 73 8.43 -9.57 -19.27
CA LEU A 73 9.55 -9.63 -18.34
C LEU A 73 9.19 -10.40 -17.06
N TYR A 74 7.92 -10.37 -16.67
CA TYR A 74 7.41 -10.92 -15.41
C TYR A 74 6.45 -12.10 -15.62
N GLN A 75 6.66 -12.92 -16.65
CA GLN A 75 5.72 -13.99 -17.03
C GLN A 75 5.43 -14.99 -15.90
N TYR A 76 6.46 -15.38 -15.15
CA TYR A 76 6.30 -16.29 -14.02
C TYR A 76 5.49 -15.65 -12.88
N GLU A 77 5.82 -14.40 -12.55
CA GLU A 77 5.10 -13.64 -11.53
C GLU A 77 3.65 -13.36 -11.95
N LEU A 78 3.41 -13.05 -13.22
CA LEU A 78 2.07 -12.85 -13.77
C LEU A 78 1.25 -14.13 -13.71
N LYS A 79 1.84 -15.26 -14.14
CA LYS A 79 1.18 -16.57 -14.05
C LYS A 79 0.87 -16.91 -12.60
N TYR A 80 1.80 -16.71 -11.68
CA TYR A 80 1.59 -16.94 -10.26
C TYR A 80 0.46 -16.08 -9.72
N PHE A 81 0.47 -14.77 -10.03
CA PHE A 81 -0.57 -13.83 -9.64
C PHE A 81 -1.96 -14.27 -10.12
N LEU A 82 -2.11 -14.61 -11.40
CA LEU A 82 -3.39 -15.03 -11.97
C LEU A 82 -3.89 -16.36 -11.41
N ASP A 83 -2.98 -17.31 -11.15
CA ASP A 83 -3.33 -18.66 -10.69
C ASP A 83 -3.56 -18.74 -9.17
N HIS A 84 -2.96 -17.84 -8.37
CA HIS A 84 -2.93 -17.93 -6.90
C HIS A 84 -3.38 -16.64 -6.21
N ASP A 85 -2.64 -15.53 -6.38
CA ASP A 85 -2.87 -14.30 -5.61
C ASP A 85 -4.22 -13.65 -5.93
N LEU A 86 -4.56 -13.56 -7.21
CA LEU A 86 -5.82 -12.97 -7.67
C LEU A 86 -7.03 -13.77 -7.15
N PRO A 87 -7.11 -15.12 -7.30
CA PRO A 87 -8.16 -15.91 -6.66
C PRO A 87 -8.29 -15.70 -5.15
N GLU A 88 -7.19 -15.68 -4.39
CA GLU A 88 -7.24 -15.50 -2.94
C GLU A 88 -7.65 -14.07 -2.55
N LYS A 89 -7.20 -13.04 -3.29
CA LYS A 89 -7.65 -11.65 -3.14
C LYS A 89 -9.16 -11.54 -3.34
N LEU A 90 -9.68 -12.13 -4.41
CA LEU A 90 -11.11 -12.11 -4.75
C LEU A 90 -11.97 -12.89 -3.75
N HIS A 91 -11.47 -14.05 -3.29
CA HIS A 91 -12.11 -14.82 -2.22
C HIS A 91 -12.23 -13.98 -0.95
N THR A 92 -11.15 -13.31 -0.56
CA THR A 92 -11.10 -12.45 0.63
C THR A 92 -12.07 -11.29 0.50
N TYR A 93 -12.13 -10.64 -0.68
CA TYR A 93 -13.09 -9.60 -0.98
C TYR A 93 -14.54 -10.05 -0.75
N ILE A 94 -14.96 -11.20 -1.32
CA ILE A 94 -16.33 -11.68 -1.15
C ILE A 94 -16.65 -11.98 0.32
N ARG A 95 -15.75 -12.67 1.05
CA ARG A 95 -15.98 -13.00 2.48
C ARG A 95 -16.08 -11.76 3.37
N ASN A 96 -15.36 -10.70 3.03
CA ASN A 96 -15.39 -9.45 3.77
C ASN A 96 -16.64 -8.62 3.49
N ASN A 97 -17.33 -8.86 2.36
CA ASN A 97 -18.48 -8.07 1.93
C ASN A 97 -19.82 -8.81 2.00
N ILE A 98 -19.85 -10.15 1.98
CA ILE A 98 -21.08 -10.94 2.00
C ILE A 98 -21.03 -11.97 3.13
N LYS A 99 -22.08 -12.00 3.98
CA LYS A 99 -22.24 -12.98 5.07
C LYS A 99 -23.56 -13.73 4.94
N GLY A 100 -23.54 -15.00 5.36
CA GLY A 100 -24.75 -15.82 5.41
C GLY A 100 -25.26 -16.25 4.04
N SER A 101 -24.39 -16.30 3.02
CA SER A 101 -24.76 -16.85 1.71
C SER A 101 -25.25 -18.29 1.86
N SER A 102 -26.27 -18.66 1.08
CA SER A 102 -26.89 -20.00 1.11
C SER A 102 -25.92 -21.09 0.65
N GLU A 103 -24.89 -20.72 -0.10
CA GLU A 103 -23.90 -21.64 -0.62
C GLU A 103 -22.47 -21.16 -0.39
N LYS A 104 -21.61 -22.09 0.04
CA LYS A 104 -20.18 -21.80 0.28
C LYS A 104 -19.46 -21.45 -1.03
N LEU A 105 -18.71 -20.36 -1.00
CA LEU A 105 -17.74 -20.03 -2.04
C LEU A 105 -16.52 -20.96 -1.93
N THR A 106 -16.25 -21.73 -2.98
CA THR A 106 -15.12 -22.67 -3.06
C THR A 106 -14.09 -22.19 -4.06
N LYS A 107 -12.86 -22.72 -3.99
CA LYS A 107 -11.78 -22.40 -4.92
C LYS A 107 -12.17 -22.67 -6.38
N ASP A 108 -12.89 -23.76 -6.64
CA ASP A 108 -13.30 -24.12 -8.01
C ASP A 108 -14.30 -23.12 -8.59
N LYS A 109 -15.23 -22.61 -7.78
CA LYS A 109 -16.19 -21.58 -8.22
C LYS A 109 -15.50 -20.27 -8.56
N ILE A 110 -14.54 -19.87 -7.72
CA ILE A 110 -13.71 -18.68 -7.96
C ILE A 110 -12.96 -18.84 -9.29
N LYS A 111 -12.25 -19.97 -9.46
CA LYS A 111 -11.52 -20.27 -10.70
C LYS A 111 -12.43 -20.29 -11.92
N LYS A 112 -13.66 -20.82 -11.80
CA LYS A 112 -14.62 -20.84 -12.91
C LYS A 112 -15.06 -19.42 -13.29
N ALA A 113 -15.41 -18.58 -12.33
CA ALA A 113 -15.80 -17.19 -12.59
C ALA A 113 -14.64 -16.38 -13.20
N ILE A 114 -13.41 -16.55 -12.68
CA ILE A 114 -12.20 -15.95 -13.26
C ILE A 114 -12.00 -16.42 -14.70
N ASN A 115 -12.12 -17.73 -14.98
CA ASN A 115 -11.95 -18.26 -16.33
C ASN A 115 -12.98 -17.70 -17.31
N ILE A 116 -14.23 -17.49 -16.87
CA ILE A 116 -15.26 -16.86 -17.71
C ILE A 116 -14.89 -15.40 -18.02
N LEU A 117 -14.46 -14.63 -17.03
CA LEU A 117 -13.99 -13.26 -17.24
C LEU A 117 -12.79 -13.21 -18.18
N SER A 118 -11.76 -14.01 -17.91
CA SER A 118 -10.53 -14.04 -18.71
C SER A 118 -10.75 -14.52 -20.15
N LYS A 119 -11.80 -15.31 -20.42
CA LYS A 119 -12.19 -15.66 -21.80
C LYS A 119 -12.88 -14.50 -22.53
N ARG A 120 -13.57 -13.63 -21.82
CA ARG A 120 -14.27 -12.46 -22.38
C ARG A 120 -13.30 -11.31 -22.61
N ASP A 121 -12.44 -11.06 -21.63
CA ASP A 121 -11.41 -10.02 -21.66
C ASP A 121 -10.25 -10.52 -20.80
N TYR A 122 -9.08 -10.79 -21.39
CA TYR A 122 -7.92 -11.27 -20.63
C TYR A 122 -7.33 -10.20 -19.69
N SER A 123 -7.58 -8.92 -19.97
CA SER A 123 -7.03 -7.76 -19.25
C SER A 123 -7.94 -7.22 -18.14
N TRP A 124 -9.08 -7.85 -17.89
CA TRP A 124 -10.11 -7.38 -16.93
C TRP A 124 -9.58 -7.09 -15.51
N TRP A 125 -8.54 -7.81 -15.10
CA TRP A 125 -7.88 -7.68 -13.80
C TRP A 125 -6.95 -6.48 -13.70
N GLN A 126 -6.74 -5.73 -14.79
CA GLN A 126 -5.86 -4.56 -14.82
C GLN A 126 -6.59 -3.26 -14.45
N GLY A 127 -7.93 -3.24 -14.50
CA GLY A 127 -8.73 -2.05 -14.22
C GLY A 127 -9.04 -1.84 -12.74
N ASP A 128 -9.50 -0.65 -12.36
CA ASP A 128 -9.75 -0.29 -10.95
C ASP A 128 -10.92 -1.06 -10.31
N ASN A 129 -11.78 -1.66 -11.13
CA ASN A 129 -13.02 -2.32 -10.70
C ASN A 129 -12.91 -3.86 -10.62
N ILE A 130 -11.70 -4.43 -10.47
CA ILE A 130 -11.46 -5.89 -10.42
C ILE A 130 -12.46 -6.62 -9.53
N ASN A 131 -12.60 -6.13 -8.29
CA ASN A 131 -13.42 -6.78 -7.27
C ASN A 131 -14.90 -6.80 -7.65
N GLU A 132 -15.39 -5.70 -8.23
CA GLU A 132 -16.80 -5.55 -8.59
C GLU A 132 -17.13 -6.31 -9.87
N ASN A 133 -16.26 -6.25 -10.88
CA ASN A 133 -16.37 -7.06 -12.09
C ASN A 133 -16.42 -8.56 -11.75
N PHE A 134 -15.56 -9.01 -10.82
CA PHE A 134 -15.60 -10.38 -10.31
C PHE A 134 -16.89 -10.69 -9.57
N ARG A 135 -17.37 -9.79 -8.69
CA ARG A 135 -18.60 -9.99 -7.92
C ARG A 135 -19.82 -10.15 -8.85
N ILE A 136 -19.93 -9.30 -9.85
CA ILE A 136 -21.01 -9.35 -10.85
C ILE A 136 -21.00 -10.70 -11.56
N GLU A 137 -19.85 -11.13 -12.09
CA GLU A 137 -19.76 -12.43 -12.77
C GLU A 137 -20.04 -13.60 -11.81
N LEU A 138 -19.52 -13.54 -10.59
CA LEU A 138 -19.77 -14.57 -9.58
C LEU A 138 -21.27 -14.66 -9.24
N GLN A 139 -21.98 -13.54 -9.14
CA GLN A 139 -23.41 -13.50 -8.88
C GLN A 139 -24.22 -14.06 -10.05
N LEU A 140 -23.79 -13.82 -11.29
CA LEU A 140 -24.43 -14.38 -12.48
C LEU A 140 -24.30 -15.90 -12.55
N VAL A 141 -23.11 -16.44 -12.24
CA VAL A 141 -22.81 -17.87 -12.38
C VAL A 141 -23.19 -18.68 -11.13
N TYR A 142 -23.09 -18.06 -9.95
CA TYR A 142 -23.30 -18.68 -8.64
C TYR A 142 -24.10 -17.75 -7.71
N PRO A 143 -25.37 -17.46 -8.01
CA PRO A 143 -26.17 -16.49 -7.24
C PRO A 143 -26.26 -16.82 -5.75
N LYS A 144 -26.32 -18.11 -5.37
CA LYS A 144 -26.36 -18.58 -3.98
C LYS A 144 -25.06 -18.36 -3.19
N CYS A 145 -23.96 -18.01 -3.86
CA CYS A 145 -22.74 -17.57 -3.18
C CYS A 145 -22.79 -16.08 -2.82
N CYS A 146 -23.73 -15.32 -3.38
CA CYS A 146 -23.84 -13.87 -3.26
C CYS A 146 -25.20 -13.39 -2.72
N ASP A 147 -26.08 -14.31 -2.29
CA ASP A 147 -27.44 -14.02 -1.79
C ASP A 147 -27.48 -13.66 -0.29
N GLY A 148 -26.33 -13.64 0.37
CA GLY A 148 -26.20 -13.24 1.76
C GLY A 148 -26.35 -11.72 1.98
N ALA A 149 -26.39 -11.33 3.24
CA ALA A 149 -26.44 -9.93 3.62
C ALA A 149 -25.06 -9.25 3.47
N PRO A 150 -25.03 -7.95 3.09
CA PRO A 150 -23.79 -7.19 3.08
C PRO A 150 -23.22 -7.06 4.50
N VAL A 151 -21.89 -7.13 4.63
CA VAL A 151 -21.23 -6.97 5.93
C VAL A 151 -21.23 -5.50 6.32
N GLU A 152 -21.92 -5.17 7.42
CA GLU A 152 -21.84 -3.81 8.00
C GLU A 152 -20.40 -3.47 8.39
N LYS A 153 -19.85 -2.39 7.81
CA LYS A 153 -18.47 -1.90 8.05
C LYS A 153 -18.17 -1.53 9.50
N LYS A 154 -19.16 -1.52 10.41
CA LYS A 154 -19.01 -1.05 11.80
C LYS A 154 -18.14 -1.95 12.70
N ALA A 155 -17.84 -3.20 12.31
CA ALA A 155 -17.09 -4.13 13.16
C ALA A 155 -15.56 -4.11 12.96
N TYR A 156 -15.05 -3.58 11.84
CA TYR A 156 -13.61 -3.67 11.51
C TYR A 156 -12.77 -2.62 12.24
N LEU A 157 -13.33 -1.42 12.49
CA LEU A 157 -12.64 -0.35 13.24
C LEU A 157 -12.46 -0.69 14.74
N ARG A 158 -13.29 -1.56 15.30
CA ARG A 158 -13.13 -2.02 16.69
C ARG A 158 -12.01 -3.04 16.88
N LYS A 159 -11.68 -3.82 15.84
CA LYS A 159 -10.62 -4.84 15.90
C LYS A 159 -9.24 -4.26 15.55
N ALA A 160 -9.17 -3.27 14.66
CA ALA A 160 -7.94 -2.53 14.37
C ALA A 160 -7.47 -1.70 15.59
N ASN A 161 -8.40 -1.08 16.34
CA ASN A 161 -8.06 -0.31 17.54
C ASN A 161 -7.67 -1.18 18.75
N ASN A 162 -8.04 -2.46 18.77
CA ASN A 162 -7.66 -3.39 19.85
C ASN A 162 -6.38 -4.17 19.57
N ALA A 163 -5.84 -4.11 18.34
CA ALA A 163 -4.55 -4.71 17.97
C ALA A 163 -3.37 -3.75 18.21
N ILE A 164 -3.63 -2.47 18.47
CA ILE A 164 -2.65 -1.58 19.10
C ILE A 164 -2.70 -1.86 20.60
N VAL A 165 -2.01 -2.93 20.99
CA VAL A 165 -1.60 -3.16 22.37
C VAL A 165 -0.85 -1.92 22.82
N ARG A 166 -1.53 -1.07 23.58
CA ARG A 166 -0.89 -0.02 24.38
C ARG A 166 0.09 -0.73 25.32
N PRO A 167 1.35 -0.26 25.44
CA PRO A 167 2.14 -0.64 26.59
C PRO A 167 1.40 -0.21 27.85
N ASP A 168 1.37 -1.15 28.79
CA ASP A 168 0.73 -1.08 30.09
C ASP A 168 1.33 0.08 30.90
N PHE A 169 0.80 1.29 30.74
CA PHE A 169 1.08 2.39 31.65
C PHE A 169 0.21 2.19 32.89
N LYS A 170 0.83 1.61 33.91
CA LYS A 170 0.35 1.60 35.29
C LYS A 170 -0.12 3.01 35.69
N SER A 171 -1.43 3.18 35.73
CA SER A 171 -2.07 4.27 36.44
C SER A 171 -1.92 4.01 37.95
N ALA A 172 -1.03 4.74 38.59
CA ALA A 172 -1.05 4.94 40.04
C ALA A 172 -1.27 6.44 40.32
N SER A 173 -2.15 6.68 41.28
CA SER A 173 -2.91 7.90 41.52
C SER A 173 -2.15 9.02 42.24
N LYS A 174 -2.61 10.26 41.97
CA LYS A 174 -2.68 11.43 42.87
C LYS A 174 -1.39 11.91 43.55
N THR A 175 -0.94 13.10 43.15
CA THR A 175 -0.58 14.22 44.06
C THR A 175 -0.16 15.45 43.27
N GLY A 176 -0.58 16.64 43.72
CA GLY A 176 0.19 17.88 43.57
C GLY A 176 -0.08 18.73 42.33
N CYS A 177 -0.85 19.80 42.52
CA CYS A 177 -0.83 21.00 41.71
C CYS A 177 0.56 21.68 41.83
N VAL A 178 1.31 21.81 40.73
CA VAL A 178 2.44 22.75 40.64
C VAL A 178 2.45 23.33 39.22
N ILE A 179 2.13 24.62 39.13
CA ILE A 179 2.18 25.43 37.90
C ILE A 179 3.66 25.62 37.52
N PRO A 180 4.09 25.36 36.28
CA PRO A 180 5.44 25.73 35.86
C PRO A 180 5.53 27.25 35.64
N LEU A 181 6.07 27.93 36.65
CA LEU A 181 6.46 29.36 36.68
C LEU A 181 7.55 29.76 35.65
N ALA A 182 7.83 28.92 34.65
CA ALA A 182 8.90 29.13 33.67
C ALA A 182 8.48 29.96 32.44
N LEU A 183 7.18 30.20 32.21
CA LEU A 183 6.70 31.02 31.09
C LEU A 183 6.54 32.51 31.44
N ILE A 184 6.47 32.85 32.74
CA ILE A 184 6.30 34.24 33.19
C ILE A 184 7.65 34.98 33.25
N SER A 185 8.77 34.30 33.50
CA SER A 185 10.09 34.96 33.51
C SER A 185 10.59 35.36 32.11
N PHE A 186 10.18 34.63 31.06
CA PHE A 186 10.62 34.92 29.69
C PHE A 186 9.92 36.16 29.11
N LEU A 187 8.65 36.38 29.47
CA LEU A 187 7.89 37.55 29.03
C LEU A 187 8.36 38.86 29.69
N PHE A 188 8.81 38.81 30.96
CA PHE A 188 9.39 39.99 31.63
C PHE A 188 10.76 40.39 31.05
N SER A 189 11.55 39.44 30.57
CA SER A 189 12.87 39.74 29.97
C SER A 189 12.74 40.43 28.61
N ILE A 190 11.76 40.01 27.79
CA ILE A 190 11.48 40.63 26.49
C ILE A 190 10.92 42.05 26.65
N MET A 191 10.02 42.27 27.62
CA MET A 191 9.46 43.60 27.88
C MET A 191 10.50 44.61 28.39
N SER A 192 11.48 44.16 29.19
CA SER A 192 12.55 45.02 29.70
C SER A 192 13.50 45.50 28.58
N ILE A 193 13.78 44.65 27.59
CA ILE A 193 14.63 45.00 26.44
C ILE A 193 13.92 45.98 25.50
N LEU A 194 12.60 45.83 25.31
CA LEU A 194 11.82 46.74 24.46
C LEU A 194 11.68 48.14 25.05
N ILE A 195 11.53 48.27 26.38
CA ILE A 195 11.40 49.58 27.03
C ILE A 195 12.73 50.36 26.98
N ILE A 196 13.88 49.69 27.13
CA ILE A 196 15.20 50.34 27.06
C ILE A 196 15.49 50.89 25.65
N ASN A 197 15.03 50.21 24.60
CA ASN A 197 15.20 50.66 23.22
C ASN A 197 14.20 51.75 22.78
N LEU A 198 13.14 52.00 23.55
CA LEU A 198 12.14 53.05 23.28
C LEU A 198 12.42 54.36 24.03
N LEU A 199 13.34 54.36 25.01
CA LEU A 199 13.74 55.51 25.82
C LEU A 199 15.14 56.05 25.50
N ARG A 200 15.73 55.59 24.39
CA ARG A 200 17.03 56.03 23.87
C ARG A 200 16.86 56.69 22.52
#